data_AF-A0A2M7DB81-F1
#
_entry.id   AF-A0A2M7DB81-F1
#
_cell.length_a   1.000
_cell.length_b   1.000
_cell.length_c   1.000
_cell.angle_alpha   90.00
_cell.angle_beta   90.00
_cell.angle_gamma   90.00
#
_symmetry.space_group_name_H-M   'P 1'
#
loop_
_entity.id
_entity.type
_entity.pdbx_description
1 polymer ?
#
loop_
_entity_poly.entity_id
_entity_poly.type
_entity_poly.pdbx_seq_one_letter_code
_entity_poly.pdbx_strand_id
1 'polypeptide(L)'
;MIKIKSIKARPRSRINSLRGREILDSRGNPTVEVDLTTGLGIFRASAPSGASKGKYEAVELRDGGERYQGMGVMAAVNNVNKIIAPELKGKDVKNQKEIDKLMVKLDGTKNKSKLGANAICGVSMAVCRAGAAAKNTSLYKHISEVPSSKSQVPSFNLPKPGFNVINGGVHAGNDLDFQEFMIVPQMESFSENLRIGAEIYQTLKKILSKKFGSFTTNLGDEGGFTPPVRSPEQTIGLILEAAKKLNYEKKVKIILDVASSQFFIDGKYKTKIGVFTSEGLTRYYLDLIKKYPIVGLEDPFSEDDWQGWQMLMSNIKGQKSKVLIIGDDLTVTNPERIKMAKEKSLCNGMIVKINQIGTVSETIEAVKLAKSYNWKIMVSHRSGETNDDFIADFAVGLGADFIKSGAPA
;
A
#
# COMPACT_ATOMS: atom_id res chain seq x y z
N MET A 1 -31.55 -43.01 34.87
CA MET A 1 -30.33 -42.58 34.14
C MET A 1 -30.66 -41.41 33.24
N ILE A 2 -30.40 -40.17 33.68
CA ILE A 2 -30.55 -38.98 32.85
C ILE A 2 -29.34 -38.92 31.93
N LYS A 3 -29.52 -39.16 30.63
CA LYS A 3 -28.48 -38.95 29.62
C LYS A 3 -28.20 -37.46 29.54
N ILE A 4 -27.13 -37.01 30.20
CA ILE A 4 -26.55 -35.69 30.00
C ILE A 4 -26.09 -35.66 28.54
N LYS A 5 -26.85 -34.98 27.67
CA LYS A 5 -26.40 -34.67 26.31
C LYS A 5 -25.13 -33.84 26.47
N SER A 6 -24.01 -34.41 26.03
CA SER A 6 -22.76 -33.68 25.79
C SER A 6 -23.09 -32.42 25.00
N ILE A 7 -23.07 -31.26 25.67
CA ILE A 7 -23.12 -29.97 25.01
C ILE A 7 -21.76 -29.84 24.33
N LYS A 8 -21.68 -30.21 23.05
CA LYS A 8 -20.51 -29.89 22.23
C LYS A 8 -20.28 -28.38 22.38
N ALA A 9 -19.17 -27.99 23.01
CA ALA A 9 -18.79 -26.60 23.13
C ALA A 9 -18.87 -25.95 21.75
N ARG A 10 -19.55 -24.81 21.63
CA ARG A 10 -19.62 -24.09 20.36
C ARG A 10 -18.18 -23.88 19.85
N PRO A 11 -17.89 -24.15 18.57
CA PRO A 11 -16.55 -23.96 18.05
C PRO A 11 -16.12 -22.51 18.28
N ARG A 12 -15.02 -22.30 19.03
CA ARG A 12 -14.59 -20.95 19.44
C ARG A 12 -14.19 -20.07 18.25
N SER A 13 -13.95 -20.66 17.07
CA SER A 13 -13.60 -19.96 15.83
C SER A 13 -14.79 -19.43 15.01
N ARG A 14 -16.03 -19.63 15.45
CA ARG A 14 -17.18 -19.08 14.73
C ARG A 14 -17.42 -17.61 15.07
N ILE A 15 -17.83 -16.83 14.07
CA ILE A 15 -18.20 -15.42 14.23
C ILE A 15 -19.45 -15.32 15.10
N ASN A 16 -19.34 -14.65 16.24
CA ASN A 16 -20.47 -14.36 17.14
C ASN A 16 -21.18 -13.07 16.73
N SER A 17 -20.40 -12.02 16.44
CA SER A 17 -20.89 -10.71 16.02
C SER A 17 -19.83 -9.93 15.24
N LEU A 18 -20.29 -9.00 14.41
CA LEU A 18 -19.48 -7.95 13.78
C LEU A 18 -20.04 -6.60 14.19
N ARG A 19 -19.16 -5.63 14.48
CA ARG A 19 -19.53 -4.25 14.76
C ARG A 19 -18.62 -3.29 14.01
N GLY A 20 -19.15 -2.68 12.97
CA GLY A 20 -18.54 -1.54 12.29
C GLY A 20 -18.76 -0.24 13.09
N ARG A 21 -17.75 0.62 13.08
CA ARG A 21 -17.81 2.00 13.58
C ARG A 21 -17.02 2.93 12.66
N GLU A 22 -17.33 4.22 12.78
CA GLU A 22 -16.54 5.27 12.14
C GLU A 22 -15.44 5.72 13.10
N ILE A 23 -14.20 5.81 12.60
CA ILE A 23 -13.04 6.42 13.28
C ILE A 23 -12.43 7.47 12.35
N LEU A 24 -11.37 8.17 12.78
CA LEU A 24 -10.60 9.07 11.91
C LEU A 24 -9.28 8.43 11.48
N ASP A 25 -8.90 8.65 10.22
CA ASP A 25 -7.58 8.32 9.67
C ASP A 25 -6.52 9.36 10.09
N SER A 26 -5.26 9.15 9.68
CA SER A 26 -4.11 10.01 9.98
C SER A 26 -4.25 11.45 9.48
N ARG A 27 -5.20 11.71 8.56
CA ARG A 27 -5.49 13.02 7.98
C ARG A 27 -6.74 13.66 8.58
N GLY A 28 -7.36 13.00 9.58
CA GLY A 28 -8.59 13.46 10.21
C GLY A 28 -9.85 13.19 9.39
N ASN A 29 -9.79 12.36 8.35
CA ASN A 29 -10.95 11.97 7.57
C ASN A 29 -11.60 10.71 8.15
N PRO A 30 -12.94 10.56 8.07
CA PRO A 30 -13.59 9.34 8.53
C PRO A 30 -13.09 8.08 7.81
N THR A 31 -13.03 6.95 8.51
CA THR A 31 -12.85 5.62 7.92
C THR A 31 -13.55 4.54 8.74
N VAL A 32 -13.65 3.33 8.20
CA VAL A 32 -14.36 2.19 8.80
C VAL A 32 -13.41 1.36 9.65
N GLU A 33 -13.79 1.12 10.90
CA GLU A 33 -13.17 0.13 11.79
C GLU A 33 -14.18 -0.97 12.13
N VAL A 34 -13.74 -2.22 12.15
CA VAL A 34 -14.59 -3.40 12.39
C VAL A 34 -14.04 -4.18 13.58
N ASP A 35 -14.91 -4.44 14.56
CA ASP A 35 -14.68 -5.46 15.59
C ASP A 35 -15.39 -6.75 15.20
N LEU A 36 -14.64 -7.85 15.15
CA LEU A 36 -15.12 -9.21 14.99
C LEU A 36 -14.95 -9.96 16.31
N THR A 37 -16.06 -10.46 16.85
CA THR A 37 -16.05 -11.25 18.10
C THR A 37 -16.21 -12.73 17.78
N THR A 38 -15.36 -13.58 18.37
CA THR A 38 -15.52 -15.03 18.38
C THR A 38 -15.50 -15.56 19.82
N GLY A 39 -15.46 -16.87 20.02
CA GLY A 39 -15.19 -17.47 21.33
C GLY A 39 -13.74 -17.31 21.80
N LEU A 40 -12.87 -16.67 21.00
CA LEU A 40 -11.45 -16.44 21.31
C LEU A 40 -11.15 -14.99 21.71
N GLY A 41 -12.09 -14.07 21.54
CA GLY A 41 -11.90 -12.65 21.84
C GLY A 41 -12.46 -11.74 20.75
N ILE A 42 -11.95 -10.50 20.74
CA ILE A 42 -12.30 -9.45 19.78
C ILE A 42 -11.09 -9.21 18.88
N PHE A 43 -11.32 -9.18 17.57
CA PHE A 43 -10.33 -8.93 16.54
C PHE A 43 -10.73 -7.68 15.78
N ARG A 44 -9.82 -6.71 15.70
CA ARG A 44 -10.10 -5.39 15.17
C ARG A 44 -9.28 -5.14 13.91
N ALA A 45 -9.89 -4.48 12.94
CA ALA A 45 -9.18 -3.91 11.81
C ALA A 45 -9.83 -2.64 11.29
N SER A 46 -9.05 -1.72 10.76
CA SER A 46 -9.52 -0.49 10.12
C SER A 46 -9.02 -0.37 8.68
N ALA A 47 -9.91 0.09 7.80
CA ALA A 47 -9.58 0.27 6.39
C ALA A 47 -8.78 1.57 6.19
N PRO A 48 -7.62 1.56 5.51
CA PRO A 48 -6.93 2.79 5.14
C PRO A 48 -7.62 3.49 3.95
N SER A 49 -7.29 4.76 3.72
CA SER A 49 -7.84 5.60 2.65
C SER A 49 -6.73 6.28 1.84
N GLY A 50 -6.85 6.34 0.52
CA GLY A 50 -5.90 7.08 -0.35
C GLY A 50 -6.16 8.57 -0.49
N ALA A 51 -5.13 9.34 -0.85
CA ALA A 51 -5.24 10.68 -1.43
C ALA A 51 -5.37 10.62 -2.95
N SER A 52 -4.35 10.07 -3.61
CA SER A 52 -4.41 9.66 -5.01
C SER A 52 -5.12 8.31 -5.12
N LYS A 53 -6.09 8.23 -6.03
CA LYS A 53 -6.88 7.02 -6.31
C LYS A 53 -6.80 6.74 -7.80
N GLY A 54 -6.28 5.57 -8.16
CA GLY A 54 -6.33 5.09 -9.53
C GLY A 54 -7.77 4.91 -9.99
N LYS A 55 -8.04 5.16 -11.27
CA LYS A 55 -9.40 5.12 -11.85
C LYS A 55 -10.08 3.76 -11.71
N TYR A 56 -9.29 2.68 -11.59
CA TYR A 56 -9.77 1.31 -11.59
C TYR A 56 -9.79 0.64 -10.20
N GLU A 57 -9.55 1.41 -9.12
CA GLU A 57 -9.65 0.90 -7.75
C GLU A 57 -11.07 0.43 -7.39
N ALA A 58 -11.18 -0.49 -6.42
CA ALA A 58 -12.42 -0.77 -5.74
C ALA A 58 -12.93 0.50 -5.01
N VAL A 59 -14.23 0.68 -4.99
CA VAL A 59 -14.86 1.94 -4.56
C VAL A 59 -14.90 2.01 -3.05
N GLU A 60 -14.20 3.00 -2.51
CA GLU A 60 -14.42 3.46 -1.15
C GLU A 60 -15.76 4.20 -1.06
N LEU A 61 -16.70 3.68 -0.28
CA LEU A 61 -18.02 4.29 -0.13
C LEU A 61 -17.97 5.44 0.87
N ARG A 62 -18.28 6.64 0.38
CA ARG A 62 -18.39 7.89 1.14
C ARG A 62 -19.83 8.39 1.10
N ASP A 63 -20.27 9.05 2.17
CA ASP A 63 -21.66 9.48 2.36
C ASP A 63 -22.04 10.69 1.47
N GLY A 64 -21.07 11.53 1.11
CA GLY A 64 -21.35 12.85 0.53
C GLY A 64 -22.03 13.79 1.56
N GLY A 65 -22.57 14.92 1.06
CA GLY A 65 -23.22 15.92 1.90
C GLY A 65 -22.27 16.79 2.72
N GLU A 66 -22.79 17.44 3.78
CA GLU A 66 -22.03 18.45 4.55
C GLU A 66 -21.11 17.83 5.62
N ARG A 67 -21.51 16.70 6.21
CA ARG A 67 -20.80 16.08 7.33
C ARG A 67 -19.41 15.61 6.89
N TYR A 68 -18.38 16.04 7.63
CA TYR A 68 -16.97 15.81 7.26
C TYR A 68 -16.66 16.22 5.81
N GLN A 69 -17.27 17.30 5.31
CA GLN A 69 -17.07 17.78 3.93
C GLN A 69 -17.37 16.69 2.88
N GLY A 70 -18.36 15.85 3.16
CA GLY A 70 -18.78 14.74 2.31
C GLY A 70 -17.98 13.45 2.50
N MET A 71 -17.01 13.44 3.39
CA MET A 71 -16.13 12.30 3.65
C MET A 71 -16.66 11.32 4.70
N GLY A 72 -17.90 11.47 5.20
CA GLY A 72 -18.51 10.50 6.11
C GLY A 72 -18.51 9.07 5.55
N VAL A 73 -18.52 8.05 6.43
CA VAL A 73 -18.57 6.63 6.04
C VAL A 73 -19.70 5.86 6.73
N MET A 74 -20.74 6.55 7.19
CA MET A 74 -21.85 5.93 7.91
C MET A 74 -22.63 4.95 7.05
N ALA A 75 -22.72 5.16 5.73
CA ALA A 75 -23.30 4.17 4.81
C ALA A 75 -22.50 2.86 4.84
N ALA A 76 -21.17 2.93 4.74
CA ALA A 76 -20.29 1.77 4.82
C ALA A 76 -20.37 1.07 6.19
N VAL A 77 -20.37 1.84 7.28
CA VAL A 77 -20.55 1.33 8.65
C VAL A 77 -21.92 0.63 8.80
N ASN A 78 -22.98 1.21 8.24
CA ASN A 78 -24.30 0.58 8.23
C ASN A 78 -24.32 -0.71 7.42
N ASN A 79 -23.61 -0.76 6.29
CA ASN A 79 -23.47 -1.98 5.49
C ASN A 79 -22.77 -3.09 6.29
N VAL A 80 -21.71 -2.78 7.05
CA VAL A 80 -21.09 -3.75 7.98
C VAL A 80 -22.13 -4.26 8.99
N ASN A 81 -22.82 -3.36 9.68
CA ASN A 81 -23.67 -3.71 10.82
C ASN A 81 -24.99 -4.38 10.43
N LYS A 82 -25.61 -3.95 9.33
CA LYS A 82 -26.98 -4.34 8.96
C LYS A 82 -27.04 -5.37 7.84
N ILE A 83 -26.00 -5.47 7.02
CA ILE A 83 -25.98 -6.34 5.83
C ILE A 83 -24.93 -7.44 5.96
N ILE A 84 -23.67 -7.09 6.22
CA ILE A 84 -22.59 -8.08 6.29
C ILE A 84 -22.67 -8.89 7.58
N ALA A 85 -22.93 -8.25 8.73
CA ALA A 85 -22.94 -8.92 10.03
C ALA A 85 -23.94 -10.09 10.14
N PRO A 86 -25.21 -9.96 9.70
CA PRO A 86 -26.15 -11.08 9.72
C PRO A 86 -25.70 -12.25 8.84
N GLU A 87 -25.15 -11.98 7.66
CA GLU A 87 -24.74 -13.00 6.68
C GLU A 87 -23.50 -13.81 7.13
N LEU A 88 -22.59 -13.16 7.86
CA LEU A 88 -21.36 -13.82 8.33
C LEU A 88 -21.51 -14.50 9.69
N LYS A 89 -22.62 -14.29 10.41
CA LYS A 89 -22.84 -14.88 11.73
C LYS A 89 -22.74 -16.41 11.68
N GLY A 90 -21.93 -16.98 12.57
CA GLY A 90 -21.73 -18.42 12.67
C GLY A 90 -20.76 -19.02 11.66
N LYS A 91 -20.22 -18.26 10.69
CA LYS A 91 -19.16 -18.71 9.78
C LYS A 91 -17.85 -18.93 10.55
N ASP A 92 -17.04 -19.87 10.09
CA ASP A 92 -15.74 -20.19 10.71
C ASP A 92 -14.65 -19.26 10.14
N VAL A 93 -13.99 -18.48 11.00
CA VAL A 93 -12.97 -17.48 10.59
C VAL A 93 -11.74 -18.11 9.95
N LYS A 94 -11.53 -19.43 10.09
CA LYS A 94 -10.47 -20.14 9.38
C LYS A 94 -10.68 -20.20 7.87
N ASN A 95 -11.91 -19.98 7.39
CA ASN A 95 -12.28 -20.07 5.98
C ASN A 95 -12.25 -18.68 5.28
N GLN A 96 -11.11 -17.98 5.34
CA GLN A 96 -10.93 -16.63 4.78
C GLN A 96 -11.51 -16.50 3.36
N LYS A 97 -11.14 -17.43 2.46
CA LYS A 97 -11.59 -17.42 1.05
C LYS A 97 -13.10 -17.58 0.89
N GLU A 98 -13.76 -18.36 1.75
CA GLU A 98 -15.21 -18.53 1.70
C GLU A 98 -15.92 -17.24 2.14
N ILE A 99 -15.43 -16.62 3.22
CA ILE A 99 -15.99 -15.40 3.78
C ILE A 99 -15.81 -14.23 2.82
N ASP A 100 -14.60 -14.04 2.27
CA ASP A 100 -14.33 -12.99 1.28
C ASP A 100 -15.20 -13.15 0.04
N LYS A 101 -15.32 -14.38 -0.51
CA LYS A 101 -16.20 -14.66 -1.64
C LYS A 101 -17.67 -14.36 -1.34
N LEU A 102 -18.13 -14.66 -0.13
CA LEU A 102 -19.50 -14.35 0.28
C LEU A 102 -19.73 -12.84 0.32
N MET A 103 -18.80 -12.05 0.87
CA MET A 103 -18.90 -10.58 0.87
C MET A 103 -18.89 -9.99 -0.55
N VAL A 104 -17.99 -10.48 -1.42
CA VAL A 104 -17.95 -10.06 -2.84
C VAL A 104 -19.26 -10.39 -3.55
N LYS A 105 -19.82 -11.58 -3.32
CA LYS A 105 -21.12 -11.98 -3.89
C LYS A 105 -22.29 -11.14 -3.33
N LEU A 106 -22.26 -10.83 -2.04
CA LEU A 106 -23.29 -10.04 -1.36
C LEU A 106 -23.32 -8.59 -1.87
N ASP A 107 -22.15 -8.04 -2.19
CA ASP A 107 -22.03 -6.77 -2.90
C ASP A 107 -22.56 -6.87 -4.33
N GLY A 108 -22.08 -7.86 -5.10
CA GLY A 108 -22.57 -8.16 -6.43
C GLY A 108 -22.10 -7.20 -7.54
N THR A 109 -21.27 -6.21 -7.23
CA THR A 109 -20.66 -5.29 -8.22
C THR A 109 -19.20 -5.64 -8.47
N LYS A 110 -18.67 -5.29 -9.66
CA LYS A 110 -17.27 -5.56 -10.02
C LYS A 110 -16.27 -4.82 -9.12
N ASN A 111 -16.62 -3.62 -8.66
CA ASN A 111 -15.75 -2.70 -7.93
C ASN A 111 -16.18 -2.49 -6.47
N LYS A 112 -17.03 -3.36 -5.91
CA LYS A 112 -17.47 -3.29 -4.50
C LYS A 112 -18.21 -1.98 -4.14
N SER A 113 -18.87 -1.35 -5.11
CA SER A 113 -19.50 -0.04 -4.97
C SER A 113 -20.82 -0.05 -4.18
N LYS A 114 -21.46 -1.22 -4.02
CA LYS A 114 -22.74 -1.32 -3.30
C LYS A 114 -22.55 -1.31 -1.79
N LEU A 115 -21.62 -2.12 -1.29
CA LEU A 115 -21.31 -2.22 0.14
C LEU A 115 -20.18 -1.28 0.55
N GLY A 116 -19.29 -0.94 -0.39
CA GLY A 116 -18.06 -0.20 -0.15
C GLY A 116 -16.88 -1.13 0.09
N ALA A 117 -15.79 -0.92 -0.65
CA ALA A 117 -14.53 -1.65 -0.48
C ALA A 117 -13.95 -1.43 0.92
N ASN A 118 -14.14 -0.25 1.52
CA ASN A 118 -13.77 0.06 2.91
C ASN A 118 -14.51 -0.82 3.94
N ALA A 119 -15.82 -1.06 3.77
CA ALA A 119 -16.58 -1.98 4.63
C ALA A 119 -16.08 -3.42 4.50
N ILE A 120 -15.92 -3.91 3.26
CA ILE A 120 -15.49 -5.28 2.99
C ILE A 120 -14.05 -5.51 3.47
N CYS A 121 -13.15 -4.54 3.24
CA CYS A 121 -11.74 -4.63 3.62
C CYS A 121 -11.57 -4.75 5.14
N GLY A 122 -12.24 -3.89 5.92
CA GLY A 122 -12.18 -3.94 7.38
C GLY A 122 -12.67 -5.28 7.95
N VAL A 123 -13.77 -5.82 7.40
CA VAL A 123 -14.25 -7.16 7.80
C VAL A 123 -13.25 -8.25 7.40
N SER A 124 -12.73 -8.21 6.17
CA SER A 124 -11.78 -9.20 5.64
C SER A 124 -10.50 -9.30 6.48
N MET A 125 -9.94 -8.16 6.89
CA MET A 125 -8.76 -8.08 7.76
C MET A 125 -9.06 -8.60 9.18
N ALA A 126 -10.20 -8.23 9.76
CA ALA A 126 -10.61 -8.72 11.09
C ALA A 126 -10.83 -10.24 11.09
N VAL A 127 -11.40 -10.80 10.01
CA VAL A 127 -11.51 -12.26 9.81
C VAL A 127 -10.14 -12.91 9.76
N CYS A 128 -9.17 -12.31 9.07
CA CYS A 128 -7.81 -12.86 8.96
C CYS A 128 -7.09 -12.91 10.32
N ARG A 129 -7.22 -11.83 11.13
CA ARG A 129 -6.72 -11.81 12.52
C ARG A 129 -7.37 -12.88 13.38
N ALA A 130 -8.69 -13.01 13.30
CA ALA A 130 -9.43 -14.05 14.02
C ALA A 130 -9.04 -15.47 13.56
N GLY A 131 -8.77 -15.65 12.26
CA GLY A 131 -8.26 -16.88 11.64
C GLY A 131 -6.90 -17.30 12.20
N ALA A 132 -5.98 -16.35 12.35
CA ALA A 132 -4.67 -16.59 12.96
C ALA A 132 -4.80 -17.07 14.41
N ALA A 133 -5.61 -16.39 15.22
CA ALA A 133 -5.87 -16.79 16.60
C ALA A 133 -6.58 -18.15 16.70
N ALA A 134 -7.53 -18.44 15.80
CA ALA A 134 -8.21 -19.73 15.75
C ALA A 134 -7.28 -20.91 15.39
N LYS A 135 -6.18 -20.63 14.69
CA LYS A 135 -5.11 -21.59 14.40
C LYS A 135 -3.96 -21.57 15.42
N ASN A 136 -4.04 -20.71 16.44
CA ASN A 136 -2.97 -20.49 17.42
C ASN A 136 -1.61 -20.20 16.75
N THR A 137 -1.60 -19.27 15.78
CA THR A 137 -0.40 -18.87 15.04
C THR A 137 -0.33 -17.36 14.85
N SER A 138 0.84 -16.84 14.49
CA SER A 138 1.03 -15.42 14.19
C SER A 138 0.29 -15.04 12.90
N LEU A 139 -0.07 -13.76 12.78
CA LEU A 139 -0.83 -13.27 11.63
C LEU A 139 -0.04 -13.45 10.32
N TYR A 140 1.24 -13.08 10.27
CA TYR A 140 2.08 -13.29 9.08
C TYR A 140 2.14 -14.76 8.64
N LYS A 141 2.23 -15.70 9.60
CA LYS A 141 2.26 -17.13 9.29
C LYS A 141 0.90 -17.58 8.77
N HIS A 142 -0.19 -17.13 9.40
CA HIS A 142 -1.54 -17.39 8.92
C HIS A 142 -1.75 -16.90 7.47
N ILE A 143 -1.32 -15.68 7.15
CA ILE A 143 -1.44 -15.08 5.81
C ILE A 143 -0.70 -15.93 4.77
N SER A 144 0.48 -16.45 5.08
CA SER A 144 1.24 -17.33 4.18
C SER A 144 0.54 -18.66 3.88
N GLU A 145 -0.33 -19.11 4.79
CA GLU A 145 -1.10 -20.36 4.69
C GLU A 145 -2.49 -20.18 4.06
N VAL A 146 -3.08 -18.97 4.06
CA VAL A 146 -4.35 -18.69 3.36
C VAL A 146 -4.32 -19.22 1.90
N PRO A 147 -3.22 -19.06 1.15
CA PRO A 147 -2.96 -19.72 -0.13
C PRO A 147 -3.15 -21.22 -0.28
N SER A 148 -2.89 -22.02 0.78
CA SER A 148 -2.41 -23.39 0.65
C SER A 148 -3.03 -24.34 1.68
N SER A 149 -3.47 -25.52 1.24
CA SER A 149 -3.86 -26.64 2.13
C SER A 149 -2.67 -27.46 2.65
N LYS A 150 -1.44 -27.18 2.18
CA LYS A 150 -0.22 -27.91 2.54
C LYS A 150 0.70 -27.02 3.37
N SER A 151 1.03 -27.50 4.58
CA SER A 151 1.86 -26.89 5.61
C SER A 151 3.34 -26.80 5.28
N GLN A 152 3.71 -26.28 4.10
CA GLN A 152 5.09 -25.82 3.89
C GLN A 152 5.17 -24.36 4.35
N VAL A 153 5.74 -24.16 5.53
CA VAL A 153 6.06 -22.83 6.03
C VAL A 153 7.14 -22.26 5.10
N PRO A 154 6.88 -21.18 4.34
CA PRO A 154 7.90 -20.58 3.51
C PRO A 154 9.03 -20.04 4.41
N SER A 155 10.25 -19.95 3.86
CA SER A 155 11.29 -19.12 4.48
C SER A 155 10.78 -17.67 4.49
N PHE A 156 10.56 -17.13 5.69
CA PHE A 156 10.13 -15.75 5.86
C PHE A 156 11.35 -14.82 5.74
N ASN A 157 11.28 -13.88 4.80
CA ASN A 157 12.22 -12.77 4.73
C ASN A 157 11.48 -11.50 5.15
N LEU A 158 12.15 -10.65 5.93
CA LEU A 158 11.64 -9.32 6.21
C LEU A 158 11.81 -8.44 4.95
N PRO A 159 10.79 -7.68 4.53
CA PRO A 159 10.89 -6.80 3.39
C PRO A 159 11.88 -5.66 3.64
N LYS A 160 12.53 -5.14 2.59
CA LYS A 160 13.30 -3.91 2.72
C LYS A 160 12.37 -2.70 2.84
N PRO A 161 12.53 -1.82 3.85
CA PRO A 161 11.67 -0.65 3.98
C PRO A 161 12.07 0.44 2.97
N GLY A 162 11.08 0.97 2.25
CA GLY A 162 11.15 2.23 1.54
C GLY A 162 10.58 3.34 2.40
N PHE A 163 11.44 4.24 2.87
CA PHE A 163 11.03 5.36 3.71
C PHE A 163 10.85 6.61 2.87
N ASN A 164 9.61 7.09 2.72
CA ASN A 164 9.34 8.34 2.02
C ASN A 164 9.82 9.53 2.87
N VAL A 165 10.96 10.13 2.54
CA VAL A 165 11.59 11.16 3.39
C VAL A 165 11.34 12.60 2.89
N ILE A 166 10.95 12.75 1.62
CA ILE A 166 10.54 14.04 1.05
C ILE A 166 9.30 13.82 0.19
N ASN A 167 8.25 14.61 0.48
CA ASN A 167 7.00 14.60 -0.26
C ASN A 167 6.97 15.72 -1.32
N GLY A 168 6.33 15.39 -2.44
CA GLY A 168 5.85 16.32 -3.46
C GLY A 168 4.43 15.93 -3.90
N GLY A 169 4.04 16.35 -5.09
CA GLY A 169 2.76 16.04 -5.71
C GLY A 169 1.59 16.44 -4.82
N VAL A 170 0.52 15.65 -4.83
CA VAL A 170 -0.68 15.92 -4.02
C VAL A 170 -0.48 15.69 -2.51
N HIS A 171 0.66 15.11 -2.11
CA HIS A 171 1.00 14.88 -0.70
C HIS A 171 1.72 16.09 -0.06
N ALA A 172 2.01 17.15 -0.83
CA ALA A 172 2.72 18.33 -0.35
C ALA A 172 2.22 19.62 -1.00
N GLY A 173 2.26 20.73 -0.26
CA GLY A 173 1.98 22.07 -0.78
C GLY A 173 3.18 22.75 -1.45
N ASN A 174 4.12 22.01 -2.04
CA ASN A 174 5.34 22.54 -2.65
C ASN A 174 5.32 22.45 -4.19
N ASP A 175 6.38 22.93 -4.83
CA ASP A 175 6.52 22.96 -6.29
C ASP A 175 7.19 21.69 -6.86
N LEU A 176 7.21 20.58 -6.11
CA LEU A 176 7.81 19.32 -6.53
C LEU A 176 6.73 18.41 -7.11
N ASP A 177 6.78 18.09 -8.40
CA ASP A 177 5.69 17.29 -9.01
C ASP A 177 5.74 15.79 -8.65
N PHE A 178 6.94 15.23 -8.44
CA PHE A 178 7.09 13.81 -8.06
C PHE A 178 6.65 13.62 -6.61
N GLN A 179 5.86 12.58 -6.36
CA GLN A 179 5.10 12.43 -5.12
C GLN A 179 5.94 11.96 -3.93
N GLU A 180 6.77 10.94 -4.11
CA GLU A 180 7.55 10.33 -3.01
C GLU A 180 9.02 10.14 -3.39
N PHE A 181 9.91 10.53 -2.49
CA PHE A 181 11.35 10.28 -2.60
C PHE A 181 11.78 9.35 -1.48
N MET A 182 11.81 8.06 -1.79
CA MET A 182 12.07 7.02 -0.80
C MET A 182 13.55 6.66 -0.71
N ILE A 183 14.08 6.57 0.52
CA ILE A 183 15.34 5.87 0.78
C ILE A 183 15.06 4.40 1.09
N VAL A 184 15.91 3.53 0.54
CA VAL A 184 15.88 2.09 0.79
C VAL A 184 17.25 1.64 1.30
N PRO A 185 17.45 1.60 2.63
CA PRO A 185 18.66 1.02 3.22
C PRO A 185 18.84 -0.45 2.79
N GLN A 186 20.10 -0.87 2.58
CA GLN A 186 20.43 -2.16 1.96
C GLN A 186 21.07 -3.17 2.91
N MET A 187 20.87 -3.02 4.21
CA MET A 187 21.37 -3.94 5.23
C MET A 187 20.56 -5.24 5.27
N GLU A 188 21.12 -6.26 5.92
CA GLU A 188 20.49 -7.59 6.00
C GLU A 188 19.31 -7.63 6.97
N SER A 189 19.40 -6.93 8.11
CA SER A 189 18.33 -6.90 9.10
C SER A 189 17.39 -5.71 8.93
N PHE A 190 16.11 -5.93 9.18
CA PHE A 190 15.12 -4.85 9.17
C PHE A 190 15.44 -3.77 10.21
N SER A 191 15.86 -4.16 11.43
CA SER A 191 16.19 -3.22 12.50
C SER A 191 17.32 -2.26 12.13
N GLU A 192 18.35 -2.74 11.43
CA GLU A 192 19.45 -1.89 10.98
C GLU A 192 19.01 -0.97 9.83
N ASN A 193 18.18 -1.47 8.92
CA ASN A 193 17.58 -0.63 7.88
C ASN A 193 16.71 0.48 8.48
N LEU A 194 15.91 0.18 9.50
CA LEU A 194 15.10 1.16 10.23
C LEU A 194 15.97 2.22 10.91
N ARG A 195 17.04 1.80 11.62
CA ARG A 195 17.98 2.72 12.27
C ARG A 195 18.62 3.68 11.26
N ILE A 196 19.15 3.16 10.15
CA ILE A 196 19.75 3.96 9.09
C ILE A 196 18.73 4.94 8.49
N GLY A 197 17.49 4.48 8.23
CA GLY A 197 16.42 5.33 7.72
C GLY A 197 16.12 6.51 8.65
N ALA A 198 15.98 6.23 9.95
CA ALA A 198 15.70 7.24 10.97
C ALA A 198 16.86 8.25 11.14
N GLU A 199 18.11 7.79 11.14
CA GLU A 199 19.28 8.68 11.25
C GLU A 199 19.42 9.60 10.04
N ILE A 200 19.19 9.08 8.84
CA ILE A 200 19.17 9.89 7.61
C ILE A 200 18.04 10.91 7.68
N TYR A 201 16.84 10.51 8.09
CA TYR A 201 15.68 11.40 8.22
C TYR A 201 15.96 12.56 9.21
N GLN A 202 16.52 12.28 10.40
CA GLN A 202 16.87 13.34 11.36
C GLN A 202 18.02 14.23 10.88
N THR A 203 18.97 13.68 10.13
CA THR A 203 20.05 14.46 9.52
C THR A 203 19.54 15.35 8.40
N LEU A 204 18.61 14.84 7.58
CA LEU A 204 17.92 15.57 6.54
C LEU A 204 17.13 16.74 7.14
N LYS A 205 16.38 16.52 8.23
CA LYS A 205 15.68 17.58 8.99
C LYS A 205 16.62 18.75 9.30
N LYS A 206 17.80 18.47 9.85
CA LYS A 206 18.81 19.49 10.19
C LYS A 206 19.36 20.22 8.97
N ILE A 207 19.57 19.50 7.86
CA ILE A 207 20.02 20.10 6.59
C ILE A 207 18.96 21.05 6.06
N LEU A 208 17.69 20.62 6.02
CA LEU A 208 16.58 21.43 5.55
C LEU A 208 16.40 22.68 6.41
N SER A 209 16.35 22.54 7.74
CA SER A 209 16.28 23.68 8.66
C SER A 209 17.40 24.69 8.43
N LYS A 210 18.63 24.21 8.21
CA LYS A 210 19.79 25.08 8.00
C LYS A 210 19.74 25.79 6.64
N LYS A 211 19.28 25.11 5.58
CA LYS A 211 19.28 25.64 4.21
C LYS A 211 18.09 26.54 3.91
N PHE A 212 16.92 26.22 4.46
CA PHE A 212 15.66 26.83 4.06
C PHE A 212 14.83 27.40 5.23
N GLY A 213 15.28 27.23 6.48
CA GLY A 213 14.60 27.69 7.69
C GLY A 213 13.75 26.61 8.37
N SER A 214 13.39 26.83 9.63
CA SER A 214 12.72 25.82 10.48
C SER A 214 11.34 25.38 9.97
N PHE A 215 10.61 26.27 9.27
CA PHE A 215 9.29 25.99 8.72
C PHE A 215 9.30 24.90 7.62
N THR A 216 10.46 24.62 7.00
CA THR A 216 10.58 23.56 5.99
C THR A 216 10.71 22.16 6.58
N THR A 217 10.56 22.03 7.89
CA THR A 217 10.49 20.75 8.60
C THR A 217 9.07 20.33 8.96
N ASN A 218 8.07 21.04 8.43
CA ASN A 218 6.70 20.54 8.37
C ASN A 218 6.65 19.26 7.55
N LEU A 219 5.71 18.40 7.92
CA LEU A 219 5.56 17.06 7.36
C LEU A 219 4.36 17.02 6.42
N GLY A 220 4.48 16.26 5.32
CA GLY A 220 3.34 15.87 4.49
C GLY A 220 2.54 14.74 5.13
N ASP A 221 1.51 14.26 4.41
CA ASP A 221 0.59 13.21 4.87
C ASP A 221 1.29 11.93 5.36
N GLU A 222 2.47 11.63 4.82
CA GLU A 222 3.23 10.40 5.07
C GLU A 222 4.46 10.60 5.97
N GLY A 223 4.57 11.76 6.61
CA GLY A 223 5.65 12.09 7.55
C GLY A 223 6.96 12.57 6.91
N GLY A 224 7.07 12.56 5.58
CA GLY A 224 8.24 13.13 4.89
C GLY A 224 8.21 14.66 4.89
N PHE A 225 9.37 15.29 4.66
CA PHE A 225 9.47 16.75 4.65
C PHE A 225 8.94 17.36 3.36
N THR A 226 8.49 18.61 3.40
CA THR A 226 8.02 19.36 2.22
C THR A 226 8.91 20.58 1.93
N PRO A 227 10.19 20.39 1.54
CA PRO A 227 11.09 21.51 1.30
C PRO A 227 10.71 22.30 0.02
N PRO A 228 11.12 23.57 -0.10
CA PRO A 228 10.82 24.43 -1.24
C PRO A 228 11.77 24.12 -2.42
N VAL A 229 11.71 22.88 -2.90
CA VAL A 229 12.49 22.38 -4.04
C VAL A 229 11.56 22.05 -5.19
N ARG A 230 12.08 22.14 -6.42
CA ARG A 230 11.29 21.94 -7.65
C ARG A 230 11.71 20.73 -8.47
N SER A 231 12.99 20.37 -8.42
CA SER A 231 13.56 19.34 -9.30
C SER A 231 13.92 18.06 -8.54
N PRO A 232 13.63 16.87 -9.09
CA PRO A 232 14.09 15.59 -8.55
C PRO A 232 15.60 15.54 -8.25
N GLU A 233 16.45 16.15 -9.06
CA GLU A 233 17.91 16.19 -8.86
C GLU A 233 18.31 16.90 -7.57
N GLN A 234 17.68 18.03 -7.28
CA GLN A 234 17.90 18.80 -6.05
C GLN A 234 17.43 18.00 -4.83
N THR A 235 16.24 17.39 -4.93
CA THR A 235 15.66 16.55 -3.86
C THR A 235 16.55 15.36 -3.54
N ILE A 236 16.95 14.59 -4.56
CA ILE A 236 17.87 13.47 -4.41
C ILE A 236 19.23 13.95 -3.86
N GLY A 237 19.72 15.11 -4.31
CA GLY A 237 20.94 15.73 -3.79
C GLY A 237 20.91 15.99 -2.29
N LEU A 238 19.79 16.49 -1.76
CA LEU A 238 19.60 16.71 -0.31
C LEU A 238 19.59 15.39 0.48
N ILE A 239 18.91 14.37 -0.04
CA ILE A 239 18.87 13.03 0.57
C ILE A 239 20.27 12.41 0.63
N LEU A 240 21.00 12.47 -0.48
CA LEU A 240 22.35 11.92 -0.56
C LEU A 240 23.36 12.74 0.26
N GLU A 241 23.15 14.06 0.43
CA GLU A 241 23.92 14.87 1.37
C GLU A 241 23.72 14.38 2.82
N ALA A 242 22.48 14.10 3.21
CA ALA A 242 22.17 13.57 4.54
C ALA A 242 22.82 12.20 4.76
N ALA A 243 22.68 11.29 3.79
CA ALA A 243 23.32 9.97 3.84
C ALA A 243 24.86 10.06 3.90
N LYS A 244 25.46 10.97 3.13
CA LYS A 244 26.92 11.18 3.11
C LYS A 244 27.46 11.68 4.44
N LYS A 245 26.75 12.56 5.15
CA LYS A 245 27.16 13.02 6.49
C LYS A 245 27.27 11.90 7.52
N LEU A 246 26.57 10.79 7.28
CA LEU A 246 26.56 9.60 8.13
C LEU A 246 27.42 8.45 7.57
N ASN A 247 28.10 8.66 6.44
CA ASN A 247 28.84 7.63 5.70
C ASN A 247 27.95 6.46 5.23
N TYR A 248 26.70 6.75 4.87
CA TYR A 248 25.70 5.78 4.42
C TYR A 248 25.41 5.85 2.92
N GLU A 249 26.08 6.71 2.16
CA GLU A 249 25.81 6.95 0.73
C GLU A 249 25.93 5.69 -0.15
N LYS A 250 26.77 4.72 0.25
CA LYS A 250 26.90 3.42 -0.45
C LYS A 250 25.91 2.36 0.06
N LYS A 251 25.26 2.60 1.20
CA LYS A 251 24.35 1.66 1.88
C LYS A 251 22.88 1.93 1.58
N VAL A 252 22.57 3.02 0.88
CA VAL A 252 21.20 3.41 0.55
C VAL A 252 20.97 3.45 -0.95
N LYS A 253 19.77 3.06 -1.36
CA LYS A 253 19.24 3.20 -2.71
C LYS A 253 18.00 4.09 -2.68
N ILE A 254 17.52 4.49 -3.85
CA ILE A 254 16.35 5.36 -3.98
C ILE A 254 15.27 4.65 -4.79
N ILE A 255 14.03 4.74 -4.33
CA ILE A 255 12.84 4.48 -5.14
C ILE A 255 12.06 5.78 -5.23
N LEU A 256 11.57 6.12 -6.40
CA LEU A 256 10.72 7.30 -6.61
C LEU A 256 9.31 6.82 -6.90
N ASP A 257 8.31 7.37 -6.20
CA ASP A 257 6.93 7.38 -6.70
C ASP A 257 6.69 8.69 -7.42
N VAL A 258 6.45 8.58 -8.72
CA VAL A 258 6.26 9.72 -9.59
C VAL A 258 4.80 10.14 -9.64
N ALA A 259 3.85 9.22 -9.44
CA ALA A 259 2.41 9.44 -9.53
C ALA A 259 2.00 10.28 -10.75
N SER A 260 2.58 9.99 -11.92
CA SER A 260 2.56 10.91 -13.06
C SER A 260 1.17 11.17 -13.67
N SER A 261 0.19 10.32 -13.38
CA SER A 261 -1.22 10.56 -13.69
C SER A 261 -1.69 11.94 -13.20
N GLN A 262 -1.15 12.44 -12.08
CA GLN A 262 -1.55 13.72 -11.47
C GLN A 262 -1.17 14.95 -12.30
N PHE A 263 -0.18 14.83 -13.18
CA PHE A 263 0.29 15.92 -14.04
C PHE A 263 0.26 15.57 -15.53
N PHE A 264 -0.46 14.50 -15.89
CA PHE A 264 -0.72 14.14 -17.29
C PHE A 264 -1.97 14.85 -17.82
N ILE A 265 -1.76 15.85 -18.67
CA ILE A 265 -2.80 16.76 -19.16
C ILE A 265 -2.65 16.91 -20.68
N ASP A 266 -3.73 16.65 -21.42
CA ASP A 266 -3.80 16.74 -22.89
C ASP A 266 -2.72 15.92 -23.62
N GLY A 267 -2.45 14.70 -23.14
CA GLY A 267 -1.47 13.80 -23.76
C GLY A 267 0.00 14.16 -23.47
N LYS A 268 0.26 15.08 -22.54
CA LYS A 268 1.62 15.52 -22.14
C LYS A 268 1.74 15.56 -20.63
N TYR A 269 2.98 15.45 -20.13
CA TYR A 269 3.30 15.57 -18.72
C TYR A 269 3.70 17.01 -18.41
N LYS A 270 2.82 17.77 -17.75
CA LYS A 270 3.02 19.20 -17.45
C LYS A 270 3.53 19.37 -16.02
N THR A 271 4.86 19.47 -15.87
CA THR A 271 5.54 19.62 -14.58
C THR A 271 6.06 21.05 -14.38
N LYS A 272 6.44 21.42 -13.16
CA LYS A 272 7.12 22.68 -12.84
C LYS A 272 8.52 22.79 -13.46
N ILE A 273 9.15 21.67 -13.80
CA ILE A 273 10.45 21.64 -14.47
C ILE A 273 10.35 21.61 -16.00
N GLY A 274 9.14 21.54 -16.55
CA GLY A 274 8.92 21.54 -18.01
C GLY A 274 7.73 20.70 -18.45
N VAL A 275 7.48 20.72 -19.76
CA VAL A 275 6.45 19.88 -20.39
C VAL A 275 7.13 18.77 -21.17
N PHE A 276 6.77 17.53 -20.90
CA PHE A 276 7.35 16.36 -21.53
C PHE A 276 6.32 15.60 -22.36
N THR A 277 6.77 15.06 -23.50
CA THR A 277 6.15 13.88 -24.11
C THR A 277 6.59 12.64 -23.34
N SER A 278 5.93 11.49 -23.55
CA SER A 278 6.36 10.23 -22.93
C SER A 278 7.82 9.91 -23.26
N GLU A 279 8.28 10.19 -24.49
CA GLU A 279 9.67 9.99 -24.92
C GLU A 279 10.64 10.94 -24.21
N GLY A 280 10.26 12.21 -24.08
CA GLY A 280 11.06 13.20 -23.32
C GLY A 280 11.20 12.79 -21.86
N LEU A 281 10.10 12.33 -21.25
CA LEU A 281 10.08 11.90 -19.86
C LEU A 281 10.84 10.58 -19.65
N THR A 282 10.77 9.64 -20.60
CA THR A 282 11.64 8.44 -20.59
C THR A 282 13.12 8.83 -20.57
N ARG A 283 13.56 9.74 -21.46
CA ARG A 283 14.96 10.19 -21.48
C ARG A 283 15.37 10.82 -20.15
N TYR A 284 14.50 11.65 -19.58
CA TYR A 284 14.72 12.27 -18.28
C TYR A 284 14.89 11.22 -17.16
N TYR A 285 14.04 10.19 -17.10
CA TYR A 285 14.19 9.09 -16.15
C TYR A 285 15.50 8.32 -16.33
N LEU A 286 15.90 8.03 -17.57
CA LEU A 286 17.14 7.32 -17.85
C LEU A 286 18.37 8.11 -17.39
N ASP A 287 18.36 9.43 -17.57
CA ASP A 287 19.42 10.31 -17.08
C ASP A 287 19.48 10.35 -15.54
N LEU A 288 18.33 10.41 -14.87
CA LEU A 288 18.26 10.29 -13.41
C LEU A 288 18.83 8.97 -12.91
N ILE A 289 18.42 7.84 -13.51
CA ILE A 289 18.88 6.49 -13.15
C ILE A 289 20.40 6.37 -13.36
N LYS A 290 20.94 6.97 -14.42
CA LYS A 290 22.38 6.95 -14.68
C LYS A 290 23.17 7.74 -13.63
N LYS A 291 22.62 8.84 -13.12
CA LYS A 291 23.29 9.79 -12.23
C LYS A 291 23.17 9.44 -10.74
N TYR A 292 22.09 8.77 -10.34
CA TYR A 292 21.73 8.55 -8.95
C TYR A 292 21.50 7.06 -8.63
N PRO A 293 21.59 6.63 -7.36
CA PRO A 293 21.42 5.22 -6.97
C PRO A 293 19.94 4.79 -6.96
N ILE A 294 19.20 5.11 -8.02
CA ILE A 294 17.79 4.77 -8.21
C ILE A 294 17.68 3.30 -8.58
N VAL A 295 16.85 2.57 -7.85
CA VAL A 295 16.56 1.14 -8.07
C VAL A 295 15.11 0.86 -8.38
N GLY A 296 14.23 1.86 -8.27
CA GLY A 296 12.82 1.73 -8.62
C GLY A 296 12.17 3.05 -9.03
N LEU A 297 11.24 2.96 -9.97
CA LEU A 297 10.31 4.02 -10.36
C LEU A 297 8.89 3.45 -10.28
N GLU A 298 8.06 4.03 -9.42
CA GLU A 298 6.63 3.77 -9.31
C GLU A 298 5.86 4.82 -10.13
N ASP A 299 4.86 4.34 -10.88
CA ASP A 299 4.00 5.13 -11.76
C ASP A 299 4.68 6.23 -12.61
N PRO A 300 5.75 5.88 -13.37
CA PRO A 300 6.48 6.83 -14.21
C PRO A 300 5.64 7.43 -15.35
N PHE A 301 4.53 6.80 -15.72
CA PHE A 301 3.59 7.28 -16.74
C PHE A 301 2.15 7.13 -16.25
N SER A 302 1.24 7.88 -16.86
CA SER A 302 -0.19 7.79 -16.57
C SER A 302 -0.68 6.33 -16.71
N GLU A 303 -1.67 5.94 -15.91
CA GLU A 303 -2.25 4.58 -15.91
C GLU A 303 -2.82 4.14 -17.29
N ASP A 304 -3.07 5.11 -18.19
CA ASP A 304 -3.54 4.88 -19.56
C ASP A 304 -2.45 5.14 -20.65
N ASP A 305 -1.25 5.66 -20.32
CA ASP A 305 -0.15 5.89 -21.29
C ASP A 305 0.74 4.65 -21.49
N TRP A 306 0.15 3.58 -22.02
CA TRP A 306 0.87 2.30 -22.18
C TRP A 306 2.11 2.41 -23.07
N GLN A 307 2.12 3.33 -24.04
CA GLN A 307 3.29 3.54 -24.91
C GLN A 307 4.49 4.05 -24.11
N GLY A 308 4.28 5.03 -23.22
CA GLY A 308 5.31 5.50 -22.28
C GLY A 308 5.88 4.38 -21.43
N TRP A 309 5.00 3.58 -20.79
CA TRP A 309 5.39 2.41 -19.99
C TRP A 309 6.24 1.41 -20.80
N GLN A 310 5.80 1.03 -22.00
CA GLN A 310 6.51 0.08 -22.87
C GLN A 310 7.89 0.59 -23.31
N MET A 311 7.98 1.89 -23.61
CA MET A 311 9.21 2.52 -24.04
C MET A 311 10.24 2.53 -22.91
N LEU A 312 9.86 2.93 -21.69
CA LEU A 312 10.75 2.86 -20.54
C LEU A 312 11.16 1.42 -20.23
N MET A 313 10.21 0.48 -20.22
CA MET A 313 10.52 -0.93 -19.97
C MET A 313 11.50 -1.52 -20.98
N SER A 314 11.36 -1.19 -22.27
CA SER A 314 12.27 -1.65 -23.32
C SER A 314 13.70 -1.12 -23.10
N ASN A 315 13.83 0.16 -22.73
CA ASN A 315 15.12 0.76 -22.40
C ASN A 315 15.76 0.14 -21.15
N ILE A 316 14.98 -0.11 -20.08
CA ILE A 316 15.48 -0.70 -18.84
C ILE A 316 15.90 -2.16 -19.02
N LYS A 317 15.16 -2.96 -19.80
CA LYS A 317 15.53 -4.36 -20.09
C LYS A 317 16.91 -4.49 -20.74
N GLY A 318 17.35 -3.48 -21.50
CA GLY A 318 18.66 -3.45 -22.13
C GLY A 318 19.82 -3.09 -21.19
N GLN A 319 19.55 -2.68 -19.95
CA GLN A 319 20.58 -2.25 -19.01
C GLN A 319 21.10 -3.38 -18.12
N LYS A 320 22.36 -3.27 -17.69
CA LYS A 320 22.95 -4.19 -16.69
C LYS A 320 22.30 -4.02 -15.31
N SER A 321 21.92 -2.80 -14.95
CA SER A 321 21.21 -2.49 -13.70
C SER A 321 19.72 -2.82 -13.83
N LYS A 322 19.23 -3.74 -13.00
CA LYS A 322 17.82 -4.14 -12.95
C LYS A 322 17.01 -3.13 -12.13
N VAL A 323 16.67 -2.00 -12.74
CA VAL A 323 15.73 -1.03 -12.15
C VAL A 323 14.32 -1.63 -12.16
N LEU A 324 13.59 -1.44 -11.07
CA LEU A 324 12.19 -1.83 -10.95
C LEU A 324 11.31 -0.74 -11.54
N ILE A 325 10.42 -1.12 -12.44
CA ILE A 325 9.30 -0.29 -12.90
C ILE A 325 8.07 -0.87 -12.23
N ILE A 326 7.50 -0.11 -11.32
CA ILE A 326 6.50 -0.55 -10.35
C ILE A 326 5.16 0.07 -10.75
N GLY A 327 4.14 -0.75 -10.93
CA GLY A 327 2.78 -0.26 -11.16
C GLY A 327 2.00 -0.15 -9.86
N ASP A 328 1.46 1.04 -9.58
CA ASP A 328 0.45 1.30 -8.55
C ASP A 328 -0.91 1.54 -9.20
N ASP A 329 -1.22 2.75 -9.68
CA ASP A 329 -2.46 3.09 -10.40
C ASP A 329 -2.61 2.25 -11.68
N LEU A 330 -1.48 1.84 -12.29
CA LEU A 330 -1.50 0.95 -13.45
C LEU A 330 -2.16 -0.40 -13.14
N THR A 331 -1.92 -0.94 -11.94
CA THR A 331 -2.31 -2.31 -11.57
C THR A 331 -3.44 -2.36 -10.55
N VAL A 332 -3.57 -1.36 -9.69
CA VAL A 332 -4.54 -1.21 -8.58
C VAL A 332 -4.78 -2.50 -7.80
N THR A 333 -3.71 -3.29 -7.58
CA THR A 333 -3.79 -4.60 -6.93
C THR A 333 -4.84 -5.54 -7.57
N ASN A 334 -5.16 -5.35 -8.85
CA ASN A 334 -6.25 -6.03 -9.55
C ASN A 334 -5.73 -7.11 -10.52
N PRO A 335 -6.12 -8.39 -10.38
CA PRO A 335 -5.66 -9.47 -11.25
C PRO A 335 -5.85 -9.25 -12.75
N GLU A 336 -6.93 -8.60 -13.19
CA GLU A 336 -7.16 -8.32 -14.62
C GLU A 336 -6.14 -7.31 -15.16
N ARG A 337 -5.86 -6.25 -14.39
CA ARG A 337 -4.87 -5.24 -14.79
C ARG A 337 -3.44 -5.76 -14.71
N ILE A 338 -3.13 -6.63 -13.76
CA ILE A 338 -1.84 -7.30 -13.67
C ILE A 338 -1.58 -8.16 -14.92
N LYS A 339 -2.59 -8.93 -15.38
CA LYS A 339 -2.48 -9.70 -16.64
C LYS A 339 -2.24 -8.78 -17.82
N MET A 340 -3.02 -7.70 -17.95
CA MET A 340 -2.88 -6.71 -19.02
C MET A 340 -1.47 -6.09 -19.03
N ALA A 341 -0.99 -5.64 -17.86
CA ALA A 341 0.33 -5.04 -17.73
C ALA A 341 1.46 -6.03 -18.05
N LYS A 342 1.28 -7.32 -17.72
CA LYS A 342 2.20 -8.38 -18.13
C LYS A 342 2.18 -8.62 -19.64
N GLU A 343 1.01 -8.80 -20.24
CA GLU A 343 0.83 -9.06 -21.67
C GLU A 343 1.45 -7.95 -22.52
N LYS A 344 1.28 -6.69 -22.08
CA LYS A 344 1.86 -5.52 -22.75
C LYS A 344 3.28 -5.19 -22.32
N SER A 345 3.88 -5.93 -21.38
CA SER A 345 5.22 -5.69 -20.84
C SER A 345 5.42 -4.29 -20.24
N LEU A 346 4.46 -3.81 -19.44
CA LEU A 346 4.43 -2.44 -18.91
C LEU A 346 5.27 -2.24 -17.65
N CYS A 347 5.42 -3.26 -16.81
CA CYS A 347 6.15 -3.15 -15.55
C CYS A 347 6.78 -4.49 -15.15
N ASN A 348 7.63 -4.47 -14.11
CA ASN A 348 8.26 -5.66 -13.52
C ASN A 348 8.18 -5.68 -11.97
N GLY A 349 7.44 -4.73 -11.41
CA GLY A 349 7.08 -4.68 -10.00
C GLY A 349 5.65 -4.18 -9.80
N MET A 350 5.10 -4.39 -8.62
CA MET A 350 3.73 -4.02 -8.28
C MET A 350 3.62 -3.52 -6.84
N ILE A 351 2.86 -2.44 -6.66
CA ILE A 351 2.37 -2.00 -5.35
C ILE A 351 1.20 -2.88 -4.91
N VAL A 352 1.21 -3.30 -3.65
CA VAL A 352 0.15 -4.10 -3.05
C VAL A 352 -0.56 -3.27 -1.99
N LYS A 353 -1.79 -2.85 -2.29
CA LYS A 353 -2.68 -2.11 -1.38
C LYS A 353 -3.99 -2.89 -1.25
N ILE A 354 -4.25 -3.43 -0.06
CA ILE A 354 -5.40 -4.32 0.18
C ILE A 354 -6.72 -3.60 -0.15
N ASN A 355 -6.83 -2.32 0.21
CA ASN A 355 -8.05 -1.55 0.00
C ASN A 355 -8.33 -1.21 -1.49
N GLN A 356 -7.34 -1.30 -2.39
CA GLN A 356 -7.55 -1.11 -3.84
C GLN A 356 -8.36 -2.25 -4.46
N ILE A 357 -8.29 -3.46 -3.90
CA ILE A 357 -9.08 -4.61 -4.36
C ILE A 357 -10.17 -5.01 -3.37
N GLY A 358 -9.98 -4.75 -2.08
CA GLY A 358 -11.01 -4.80 -1.04
C GLY A 358 -11.07 -6.07 -0.19
N THR A 359 -10.33 -7.14 -0.50
CA THR A 359 -10.25 -8.34 0.35
C THR A 359 -8.85 -8.91 0.47
N VAL A 360 -8.58 -9.58 1.58
CA VAL A 360 -7.34 -10.34 1.81
C VAL A 360 -7.17 -11.43 0.74
N SER A 361 -8.24 -12.17 0.41
CA SER A 361 -8.17 -13.26 -0.58
C SER A 361 -7.82 -12.78 -1.99
N GLU A 362 -8.49 -11.73 -2.49
CA GLU A 362 -8.21 -11.20 -3.83
C GLU A 362 -6.80 -10.58 -3.90
N THR A 363 -6.35 -9.94 -2.82
CA THR A 363 -5.00 -9.38 -2.72
C THR A 363 -3.93 -10.48 -2.80
N ILE A 364 -4.13 -11.59 -2.08
CA ILE A 364 -3.24 -12.75 -2.14
C ILE A 364 -3.23 -13.36 -3.55
N GLU A 365 -4.38 -13.43 -4.23
CA GLU A 365 -4.47 -13.91 -5.61
C GLU A 365 -3.73 -12.99 -6.59
N ALA A 366 -3.85 -11.67 -6.44
CA ALA A 366 -3.10 -10.68 -7.20
C ALA A 366 -1.58 -10.83 -7.00
N VAL A 367 -1.13 -10.98 -5.75
CA VAL A 367 0.28 -11.17 -5.42
C VAL A 367 0.83 -12.48 -6.01
N LYS A 368 0.08 -13.59 -5.89
CA LYS A 368 0.48 -14.86 -6.51
C LYS A 368 0.66 -14.74 -8.01
N LEU A 369 -0.24 -14.02 -8.66
CA LEU A 369 -0.19 -13.79 -10.10
C LEU A 369 1.05 -12.97 -10.48
N ALA A 370 1.30 -11.84 -9.81
CA ALA A 370 2.49 -11.02 -10.03
C ALA A 370 3.79 -11.83 -9.82
N LYS A 371 3.88 -12.61 -8.74
CA LYS A 371 5.03 -13.48 -8.46
C LYS A 371 5.20 -14.58 -9.51
N SER A 372 4.13 -15.11 -10.09
CA SER A 372 4.22 -16.07 -11.20
C SER A 372 4.86 -15.48 -12.46
N TYR A 373 4.88 -14.14 -12.58
CA TYR A 373 5.56 -13.40 -13.64
C TYR A 373 6.98 -12.95 -13.25
N ASN A 374 7.49 -13.42 -12.11
CA ASN A 374 8.73 -12.99 -11.47
C ASN A 374 8.77 -11.50 -11.16
N TRP A 375 7.61 -10.87 -10.94
CA TRP A 375 7.56 -9.49 -10.50
C TRP A 375 7.94 -9.37 -9.04
N LYS A 376 8.60 -8.24 -8.72
CA LYS A 376 8.82 -7.81 -7.35
C LYS A 376 7.55 -7.19 -6.79
N ILE A 377 7.30 -7.37 -5.50
CA ILE A 377 6.15 -6.75 -4.84
C ILE A 377 6.58 -5.85 -3.71
N MET A 378 5.90 -4.72 -3.58
CA MET A 378 6.07 -3.76 -2.49
C MET A 378 4.72 -3.58 -1.82
N VAL A 379 4.58 -4.07 -0.58
CA VAL A 379 3.38 -3.83 0.21
C VAL A 379 3.36 -2.36 0.64
N SER A 380 2.22 -1.72 0.49
CA SER A 380 2.09 -0.27 0.68
C SER A 380 0.98 0.07 1.65
N HIS A 381 1.25 1.09 2.47
CA HIS A 381 0.24 1.88 3.16
C HIS A 381 -0.61 2.72 2.18
N ARG A 382 -1.52 3.54 2.73
CA ARG A 382 -2.13 4.68 2.03
C ARG A 382 -1.80 6.00 2.74
N SER A 383 -2.02 7.14 2.09
CA SER A 383 -1.80 8.47 2.69
C SER A 383 -2.67 8.72 3.93
N GLY A 384 -3.90 8.18 3.96
CA GLY A 384 -4.77 8.13 5.14
C GLY A 384 -4.66 6.78 5.83
N GLU A 385 -3.66 6.62 6.69
CA GLU A 385 -3.46 5.42 7.48
C GLU A 385 -4.22 5.45 8.81
N THR A 386 -4.24 4.32 9.50
CA THR A 386 -4.77 4.22 10.87
C THR A 386 -3.68 3.68 11.82
N ASN A 387 -4.03 3.39 13.06
CA ASN A 387 -3.16 2.67 13.99
C ASN A 387 -3.13 1.15 13.74
N ASP A 388 -3.72 0.68 12.65
CA ASP A 388 -3.74 -0.73 12.27
C ASP A 388 -2.40 -1.16 11.65
N ASP A 389 -1.76 -2.16 12.25
CA ASP A 389 -0.46 -2.69 11.86
C ASP A 389 -0.51 -3.82 10.81
N PHE A 390 -1.69 -4.11 10.23
CA PHE A 390 -1.93 -5.30 9.42
C PHE A 390 -0.92 -5.49 8.29
N ILE A 391 -0.53 -4.40 7.61
CA ILE A 391 0.35 -4.47 6.44
C ILE A 391 1.77 -4.95 6.80
N ALA A 392 2.21 -4.83 8.06
CA ALA A 392 3.50 -5.34 8.51
C ALA A 392 3.52 -6.88 8.46
N ASP A 393 2.56 -7.52 9.12
CA ASP A 393 2.36 -8.97 9.03
C ASP A 393 2.05 -9.42 7.60
N PHE A 394 1.30 -8.61 6.85
CA PHE A 394 0.94 -8.88 5.47
C PHE A 394 2.16 -8.90 4.54
N ALA A 395 3.09 -7.95 4.68
CA ALA A 395 4.32 -7.94 3.90
C ALA A 395 5.16 -9.19 4.17
N VAL A 396 5.29 -9.62 5.43
CA VAL A 396 6.02 -10.84 5.79
C VAL A 396 5.29 -12.08 5.28
N GLY A 397 3.98 -12.18 5.51
CA GLY A 397 3.16 -13.33 5.14
C GLY A 397 3.05 -13.53 3.63
N LEU A 398 3.04 -12.44 2.87
CA LEU A 398 3.11 -12.48 1.40
C LEU A 398 4.52 -12.75 0.88
N GLY A 399 5.56 -12.63 1.71
CA GLY A 399 6.96 -12.66 1.30
C GLY A 399 7.29 -11.51 0.36
N ALA A 400 6.94 -10.28 0.74
CA ALA A 400 7.19 -9.09 -0.05
C ALA A 400 8.68 -8.76 -0.16
N ASP A 401 9.10 -8.19 -1.29
CA ASP A 401 10.48 -7.74 -1.46
C ASP A 401 10.72 -6.42 -0.73
N PHE A 402 9.70 -5.56 -0.73
CA PHE A 402 9.73 -4.25 -0.09
C PHE A 402 8.43 -3.96 0.69
N ILE A 403 8.53 -2.99 1.60
CA ILE A 403 7.38 -2.37 2.26
C ILE A 403 7.54 -0.85 2.19
N LYS A 404 6.51 -0.11 1.78
CA LYS A 404 6.44 1.34 1.91
C LYS A 404 5.33 1.71 2.90
N SER A 405 5.73 2.33 4.00
CA SER A 405 4.83 2.62 5.13
C SER A 405 5.15 3.98 5.76
N GLY A 406 5.50 4.96 4.91
CA GLY A 406 5.80 6.33 5.31
C GLY A 406 7.24 6.57 5.79
N ALA A 407 7.46 7.78 6.28
CA ALA A 407 8.71 8.19 6.93
C ALA A 407 8.87 7.56 8.32
N PRO A 408 10.10 7.46 8.84
CA PRO A 408 10.36 7.08 10.24
C PRO A 408 10.19 8.32 11.16
N ALA A 409 8.96 8.87 11.21
CA ALA A 409 8.62 10.14 11.85
C ALA A 409 7.67 10.00 13.04
#